data_AF-A0A378W970-F1
#
_entry.id   AF-A0A378W970-F1
#
_cell.length_a   1.000
_cell.length_b   1.000
_cell.length_c   1.000
_cell.angle_alpha   90.00
_cell.angle_beta   90.00
_cell.angle_gamma   90.00
#
_symmetry.space_group_name_H-M   'P 1'
#
loop_
_entity.id
_entity.type
_entity.pdbx_description
1 polymer ?
#
loop_
_entity_poly.entity_id
_entity_poly.type
_entity_poly.pdbx_seq_one_letter_code
_entity_poly.pdbx_strand_id
1 'polypeptide(L)'
;MLAMPVRRLSRDCRSQAGRSSTQTNCVTRVNVRAFWHRDAMADKLLLRGTNLRYVLTMQLLQYGPQSVADLVDALEDQGFTTRGRPSKAISDALRWEMSHGRVQRVRHGRYRPAQMPRATEYRIRNRVLELRAAAADRAA
;
A
#
# COMPACT_ATOMS: atom_id res chain seq x y z
N MET A 1 -20.38 5.45 49.70
CA MET A 1 -21.61 5.79 48.95
C MET A 1 -21.14 6.55 47.71
N LEU A 2 -21.08 5.98 46.51
CA LEU A 2 -22.15 5.35 45.73
C LEU A 2 -21.63 4.14 44.94
N ALA A 3 -22.50 3.15 44.83
CA ALA A 3 -22.32 1.90 44.10
C ALA A 3 -22.47 2.12 42.59
N MET A 4 -21.62 1.47 41.78
CA MET A 4 -21.83 1.32 40.34
C MET A 4 -22.06 -0.16 39.99
N PRO A 5 -23.05 -0.48 39.13
CA PRO A 5 -23.49 -1.85 38.90
C PRO A 5 -22.64 -2.60 37.87
N VAL A 6 -22.32 -3.83 38.24
CA VAL A 6 -21.72 -4.90 37.45
C VAL A 6 -22.68 -5.34 36.34
N ARG A 7 -22.29 -5.21 35.06
CA ARG A 7 -23.01 -5.85 33.94
C ARG A 7 -22.29 -7.13 33.49
N ARG A 8 -22.93 -8.23 33.87
CA ARG A 8 -22.73 -9.61 33.44
C ARG A 8 -23.27 -9.77 32.01
N LEU A 9 -22.51 -10.35 31.09
CA LEU A 9 -23.00 -10.88 29.81
C LEU A 9 -22.67 -12.37 29.73
N SER A 10 -23.73 -13.17 29.79
CA SER A 10 -23.79 -14.63 29.60
C SER A 10 -23.32 -15.01 28.19
N ARG A 11 -22.41 -15.98 28.02
CA ARG A 11 -22.68 -17.38 27.65
C ARG A 11 -23.95 -17.59 26.81
N ASP A 12 -23.79 -17.93 25.52
CA ASP A 12 -24.31 -19.20 25.02
C ASP A 12 -23.60 -19.72 23.75
N CYS A 13 -23.69 -21.04 23.61
CA CYS A 13 -22.88 -21.97 22.83
C CYS A 13 -23.56 -22.41 21.51
N ARG A 14 -22.73 -22.99 20.61
CA ARG A 14 -23.01 -24.15 19.70
C ARG A 14 -23.85 -23.84 18.43
N SER A 15 -23.32 -23.92 17.20
CA SER A 15 -22.74 -25.03 16.38
C SER A 15 -23.74 -25.60 15.35
N GLN A 16 -23.18 -25.90 14.17
CA GLN A 16 -23.65 -26.72 13.04
C GLN A 16 -24.45 -26.02 11.92
N ALA A 17 -24.41 -26.41 10.64
CA ALA A 17 -23.46 -27.09 9.75
C ALA A 17 -24.19 -27.29 8.39
N GLY A 18 -23.53 -27.05 7.26
CA GLY A 18 -23.96 -27.49 5.91
C GLY A 18 -22.97 -27.01 4.85
N ARG A 19 -21.96 -27.82 4.45
CA ARG A 19 -21.94 -28.77 3.30
C ARG A 19 -22.50 -28.13 2.02
N SER A 20 -21.84 -28.03 0.87
CA SER A 20 -20.63 -28.63 0.28
C SER A 20 -20.34 -27.80 -1.00
N SER A 21 -19.12 -27.63 -1.51
CA SER A 21 -18.48 -28.62 -2.37
C SER A 21 -17.18 -28.04 -2.97
N THR A 22 -16.18 -28.92 -3.04
CA THR A 22 -15.03 -28.91 -3.95
C THR A 22 -14.03 -27.75 -3.85
N GLN A 23 -13.05 -27.87 -2.96
CA GLN A 23 -11.76 -27.23 -3.21
C GLN A 23 -10.61 -28.21 -2.97
N THR A 24 -10.19 -28.80 -4.08
CA THR A 24 -8.98 -29.59 -4.25
C THR A 24 -7.77 -28.69 -4.03
N ASN A 25 -7.14 -28.87 -2.87
CA ASN A 25 -5.69 -28.98 -2.66
C ASN A 25 -4.76 -27.79 -3.01
N CYS A 26 -3.89 -27.48 -2.03
CA CYS A 26 -2.44 -27.17 -2.15
C CYS A 26 -2.00 -25.83 -1.50
N VAL A 27 -1.35 -25.96 -0.33
CA VAL A 27 -0.34 -25.08 0.29
C VAL A 27 -0.85 -23.79 0.98
N THR A 28 -1.21 -23.94 2.25
CA THR A 28 -1.38 -22.81 3.18
C THR A 28 -0.02 -22.29 3.63
N ARG A 29 0.49 -21.27 2.94
CA ARG A 29 1.44 -20.32 3.52
C ARG A 29 0.61 -19.29 4.27
N VAL A 30 0.77 -19.19 5.59
CA VAL A 30 0.01 -18.30 6.47
C VAL A 30 0.01 -16.88 5.87
N ASN A 31 -1.16 -16.44 5.36
CA ASN A 31 -1.31 -15.13 4.73
C ASN A 31 -1.76 -14.14 5.80
N VAL A 32 -0.79 -13.41 6.35
CA VAL A 32 -0.97 -12.36 7.38
C VAL A 32 -1.79 -11.16 6.87
N ARG A 33 -2.20 -11.14 5.58
CA ARG A 33 -2.89 -10.03 4.90
C ARG A 33 -4.39 -9.93 5.20
N ALA A 34 -5.02 -10.94 5.81
CA ALA A 34 -6.46 -10.91 6.09
C ALA A 34 -6.85 -10.06 7.31
N PHE A 35 -5.89 -9.64 8.15
CA PHE A 35 -6.16 -8.87 9.37
C PHE A 35 -6.33 -7.36 9.08
N TRP A 36 -5.80 -6.86 7.96
CA TRP A 36 -5.68 -5.42 7.68
C TRP A 36 -6.92 -4.79 7.00
N HIS A 37 -8.00 -5.54 6.81
CA HIS A 37 -9.06 -5.16 5.87
C HIS A 37 -10.34 -4.58 6.47
N ARG A 38 -10.42 -4.34 7.80
CA ARG A 38 -11.66 -3.85 8.43
C ARG A 38 -11.62 -2.43 9.01
N ASP A 39 -10.44 -1.87 9.32
CA ASP A 39 -10.33 -0.50 9.89
C ASP A 39 -9.71 0.53 8.92
N ALA A 40 -9.06 0.13 7.83
CA ALA A 40 -8.23 1.00 6.98
C ALA A 40 -8.97 1.69 5.80
N MET A 41 -10.25 2.04 5.94
CA MET A 41 -11.03 2.71 4.87
C MET A 41 -11.34 4.19 5.09
N ALA A 42 -10.95 4.79 6.20
CA ALA A 42 -10.96 6.25 6.39
C ALA A 42 -9.58 6.61 6.94
N ASP A 43 -8.64 7.25 6.25
CA ASP A 43 -8.78 8.43 5.40
C ASP A 43 -7.54 8.52 4.47
N LYS A 44 -7.46 7.63 3.47
CA LYS A 44 -6.24 7.50 2.63
C LYS A 44 -6.07 8.70 1.70
N LEU A 45 -4.85 9.24 1.62
CA LEU A 45 -4.55 10.38 0.74
C LEU A 45 -4.54 9.94 -0.73
N LEU A 46 -5.40 10.54 -1.55
CA LEU A 46 -5.48 10.26 -2.99
C LEU A 46 -4.32 10.90 -3.75
N LEU A 47 -3.36 10.07 -4.15
CA LEU A 47 -2.26 10.48 -5.02
C LEU A 47 -2.70 10.55 -6.49
N ARG A 48 -2.38 11.67 -7.14
CA ARG A 48 -2.67 11.90 -8.56
C ARG A 48 -1.39 12.30 -9.31
N GLY A 49 -1.28 11.82 -10.55
CA GLY A 49 -0.31 12.27 -11.54
C GLY A 49 1.13 12.32 -11.03
N THR A 50 1.69 13.53 -10.95
CA THR A 50 3.09 13.80 -10.59
C THR A 50 3.45 13.35 -9.18
N ASN A 51 2.55 13.50 -8.21
CA ASN A 51 2.81 13.07 -6.83
C ASN A 51 2.99 11.54 -6.74
N LEU A 52 2.18 10.78 -7.48
CA LEU A 52 2.32 9.32 -7.56
C LEU A 52 3.69 8.93 -8.13
N ARG A 53 4.12 9.61 -9.20
CA ARG A 53 5.43 9.37 -9.81
C ARG A 53 6.56 9.62 -8.82
N TYR A 54 6.48 10.71 -8.06
CA TYR A 54 7.48 11.09 -7.07
C TYR A 54 7.61 10.09 -5.94
N VAL A 55 6.48 9.63 -5.38
CA VAL A 55 6.46 8.61 -4.33
C VAL A 55 7.08 7.30 -4.85
N LEU A 56 6.71 6.86 -6.05
CA LEU A 56 7.24 5.63 -6.65
C LEU A 56 8.75 5.71 -6.91
N THR A 57 9.25 6.83 -7.45
CA THR A 57 10.68 7.02 -7.67
C THR A 57 11.45 7.01 -6.35
N MET A 58 10.94 7.67 -5.31
CA MET A 58 11.58 7.64 -3.98
C MET A 58 11.53 6.28 -3.32
N GLN A 59 10.46 5.51 -3.54
CA GLN A 59 10.35 4.13 -3.05
C GLN A 59 11.42 3.26 -3.70
N LEU A 60 11.57 3.33 -5.02
CA LEU A 60 12.60 2.60 -5.76
C LEU A 60 14.01 3.02 -5.35
N LEU A 61 14.25 4.30 -5.07
CA LEU A 61 15.55 4.77 -4.60
C LEU A 61 15.91 4.26 -3.19
N GLN A 62 14.93 4.17 -2.27
CA GLN A 62 15.16 3.73 -0.89
C GLN A 62 15.28 2.20 -0.76
N TYR A 63 14.40 1.45 -1.43
CA TYR A 63 14.31 -0.02 -1.28
C TYR A 63 14.97 -0.78 -2.43
N GLY A 64 15.37 -0.08 -3.50
CA GLY A 64 16.02 -0.67 -4.66
C GLY A 64 15.02 -1.31 -5.64
N PRO A 65 15.42 -2.40 -6.33
CA PRO A 65 14.61 -2.98 -7.39
C PRO A 65 13.37 -3.72 -6.86
N GLN A 66 12.18 -3.21 -7.17
CA GLN A 66 10.89 -3.74 -6.70
C GLN A 66 9.95 -4.15 -7.83
N SER A 67 8.99 -5.03 -7.53
CA SER A 67 7.91 -5.39 -8.45
C SER A 67 6.71 -4.46 -8.34
N VAL A 68 5.82 -4.48 -9.34
CA VAL A 68 4.56 -3.71 -9.28
C VAL A 68 3.72 -4.09 -8.07
N ALA A 69 3.68 -5.38 -7.69
CA ALA A 69 2.94 -5.84 -6.52
C ALA A 69 3.54 -5.26 -5.23
N ASP A 70 4.86 -5.31 -5.09
CA ASP A 70 5.56 -4.73 -3.93
C ASP A 70 5.31 -3.20 -3.83
N LEU A 71 5.20 -2.52 -4.96
CA LEU A 71 4.89 -1.08 -5.01
C LEU A 71 3.43 -0.77 -4.64
N VAL A 72 2.49 -1.66 -4.96
CA VAL A 72 1.09 -1.53 -4.51
C VAL A 72 1.03 -1.67 -3.00
N ASP A 73 1.65 -2.73 -2.48
CA ASP A 73 1.67 -3.05 -1.05
C ASP A 73 2.31 -1.89 -0.26
N ALA A 74 3.46 -1.40 -0.72
CA ALA A 74 4.13 -0.26 -0.11
C ALA A 74 3.30 1.04 -0.12
N LEU A 75 2.47 1.26 -1.14
CA LEU A 75 1.58 2.43 -1.18
C LEU A 75 0.43 2.28 -0.19
N GLU A 76 -0.13 1.08 -0.08
CA GLU A 76 -1.21 0.78 0.87
C GLU A 76 -0.72 0.92 2.33
N ASP A 77 0.48 0.43 2.62
CA ASP A 77 1.15 0.54 3.94
C ASP A 77 1.45 2.00 4.31
N GLN A 78 1.75 2.85 3.32
CA GLN A 78 1.98 4.27 3.52
C GLN A 78 0.68 5.10 3.63
N GLY A 79 -0.50 4.46 3.56
CA GLY A 79 -1.78 5.16 3.64
C GLY A 79 -2.14 5.94 2.37
N PHE A 80 -1.49 5.64 1.24
CA PHE A 80 -1.80 6.25 -0.05
C PHE A 80 -2.82 5.42 -0.83
N THR A 81 -3.67 6.11 -1.58
CA THR A 81 -4.59 5.49 -2.53
C THR A 81 -4.49 6.17 -3.89
N THR A 82 -4.78 5.43 -4.97
CA THR A 82 -4.75 5.94 -6.34
C THR A 82 -6.14 5.91 -6.95
N ARG A 83 -6.43 6.83 -7.86
CA ARG A 83 -7.71 6.82 -8.58
C ARG A 83 -7.77 5.61 -9.53
N GLY A 84 -8.67 4.67 -9.26
CA GLY A 84 -8.94 3.51 -10.12
C GLY A 84 -8.04 2.31 -9.78
N ARG A 85 -7.57 1.58 -10.80
CA ARG A 85 -6.76 0.36 -10.62
C ARG A 85 -5.30 0.73 -10.26
N PRO A 86 -4.82 0.44 -9.04
CA PRO A 86 -3.50 0.89 -8.58
C PRO A 86 -2.36 0.32 -9.43
N SER A 87 -2.41 -0.96 -9.79
CA SER A 87 -1.38 -1.59 -10.64
C SER A 87 -1.24 -0.90 -12.01
N LYS A 88 -2.34 -0.36 -12.57
CA LYS A 88 -2.31 0.35 -13.85
C LYS A 88 -1.74 1.75 -13.68
N ALA A 89 -2.19 2.49 -12.66
CA ALA A 89 -1.69 3.83 -12.37
C ALA A 89 -0.17 3.81 -12.10
N ILE A 90 0.30 2.81 -11.35
CA ILE A 90 1.73 2.59 -11.07
C ILE A 90 2.47 2.26 -12.37
N SER A 91 1.95 1.33 -13.18
CA SER A 91 2.61 0.95 -14.44
C SER A 91 2.70 2.12 -15.42
N ASP A 92 1.65 2.93 -15.53
CA ASP A 92 1.62 4.11 -16.41
C ASP A 92 2.55 5.24 -15.86
N ALA A 93 2.64 5.41 -14.54
CA ALA A 93 3.60 6.31 -13.91
C ALA A 93 5.05 5.87 -14.14
N LEU A 94 5.36 4.58 -13.96
CA LEU A 94 6.69 4.02 -14.20
C LEU A 94 7.08 4.10 -15.68
N ARG A 95 6.12 3.91 -16.60
CA ARG A 95 6.36 4.12 -18.03
C ARG A 95 6.83 5.54 -18.34
N TRP A 96 6.26 6.53 -17.65
CA TRP A 96 6.66 7.92 -17.80
C TRP A 96 8.04 8.22 -17.20
N GLU A 97 8.37 7.61 -16.06
CA GLU A 97 9.71 7.75 -15.46
C GLU A 97 10.80 6.99 -16.24
N MET A 98 10.43 5.89 -16.92
CA MET A 98 11.30 5.20 -17.87
C MET A 98 11.66 6.10 -19.07
N SER A 99 10.69 6.84 -19.62
CA SER A 99 10.98 7.76 -20.73
C SER A 99 11.87 8.95 -20.32
N HIS A 100 11.87 9.30 -19.03
CA HIS A 100 12.75 10.32 -18.46
C HIS A 100 14.12 9.78 -18.02
N GLY A 101 14.38 8.48 -18.21
CA GLY A 101 15.64 7.85 -17.83
C GLY A 101 15.86 7.71 -16.32
N ARG A 102 14.84 7.96 -15.48
CA ARG A 102 14.92 7.89 -14.01
C ARG A 102 14.65 6.49 -13.46
N VAL A 103 13.93 5.66 -14.20
CA VAL A 103 13.61 4.28 -13.84
C VAL A 103 14.02 3.38 -15.00
N GLN A 104 14.51 2.18 -14.70
CA GLN A 104 14.81 1.17 -15.70
C GLN A 104 14.09 -0.14 -15.38
N ARG A 105 13.56 -0.79 -16.42
CA ARG A 105 12.95 -2.12 -16.28
C ARG A 105 14.04 -3.18 -16.28
N VAL A 106 14.15 -3.95 -15.21
CA VAL A 106 15.16 -5.02 -15.08
C VAL A 106 14.66 -6.32 -15.69
N ARG A 107 13.40 -6.67 -15.41
CA ARG A 107 12.71 -7.85 -15.94
C ARG A 107 11.21 -7.58 -16.02
N HIS A 108 10.45 -8.52 -16.57
CA HIS A 108 9.00 -8.39 -16.61
C HIS A 108 8.44 -8.11 -15.20
N GLY A 109 7.71 -7.00 -15.06
CA GLY A 109 7.10 -6.57 -13.79
C GLY A 109 8.06 -6.10 -12.69
N ARG A 110 9.39 -5.98 -12.93
CA ARG A 110 10.35 -5.41 -11.96
C ARG A 110 11.08 -4.19 -12.51
N TYR A 111 11.20 -3.20 -11.65
CA TYR A 111 11.78 -1.90 -11.95
C TYR A 111 12.91 -1.60 -10.98
N ARG A 112 13.96 -0.93 -11.47
CA ARG A 112 15.06 -0.41 -10.67
C ARG A 112 15.13 1.11 -10.79
N PRO A 113 15.59 1.82 -9.75
CA PRO A 113 15.98 3.21 -9.91
C PRO A 113 17.16 3.32 -10.88
N ALA A 114 17.18 4.40 -11.67
CA ALA A 114 18.34 4.81 -12.44
C ALA A 114 19.08 5.95 -11.73
N GLN A 115 20.16 6.45 -12.32
CA GLN A 115 20.85 7.63 -11.81
C GLN A 115 19.96 8.87 -11.91
N MET A 116 19.88 9.61 -10.82
CA MET A 116 19.07 10.82 -10.71
C MET A 116 19.94 12.00 -10.26
N PRO A 117 19.80 13.19 -10.88
CA PRO A 117 20.49 14.38 -10.40
C PRO A 117 20.08 14.73 -8.97
N ARG A 118 21.06 15.01 -8.10
CA ARG A 118 20.84 15.31 -6.67
C ARG A 118 19.83 16.43 -6.42
N ALA A 119 19.84 17.47 -7.25
CA ALA A 119 18.89 18.58 -7.12
C ALA A 119 17.43 18.13 -7.32
N THR A 120 17.19 17.23 -8.27
CA THR A 120 15.86 16.68 -8.53
C THR A 120 15.47 15.71 -7.41
N GLU A 121 16.40 14.87 -6.95
CA GLU A 121 16.18 13.95 -5.83
C GLU A 121 15.74 14.71 -4.58
N TYR A 122 16.44 15.80 -4.25
CA TYR A 122 16.11 16.66 -3.11
C TYR A 122 14.68 17.22 -3.20
N ARG A 123 14.29 17.77 -4.36
CA ARG A 123 12.93 18.30 -4.57
C ARG A 123 11.86 17.22 -4.44
N ILE A 124 12.09 16.06 -5.06
CA ILE A 124 11.14 14.93 -4.97
C ILE A 124 11.06 14.42 -3.54
N ARG A 125 12.19 14.28 -2.84
CA ARG A 125 12.22 13.83 -1.44
C ARG A 125 11.43 14.74 -0.53
N ASN A 126 11.66 16.05 -0.59
CA ASN A 126 10.92 17.02 0.23
C ASN A 126 9.42 16.93 -0.05
N ARG A 127 9.03 16.83 -1.33
CA ARG A 127 7.63 16.70 -1.70
C ARG A 127 7.00 15.41 -1.18
N VAL A 128 7.73 14.30 -1.19
CA VAL A 128 7.25 13.01 -0.65
C VAL A 128 7.14 13.07 0.88
N LEU A 129 8.05 13.76 1.57
CA LEU A 129 7.96 13.97 3.01
C LEU A 129 6.72 14.78 3.39
N GLU A 130 6.42 15.86 2.65
CA GLU A 130 5.18 16.64 2.83
C GLU A 130 3.92 15.78 2.63
N LEU A 131 3.92 14.93 1.60
CA LEU A 131 2.78 14.03 1.33
C LEU A 131 2.60 12.98 2.42
N ARG A 132 3.70 12.46 2.98
CA ARG A 132 3.65 11.51 4.10
C ARG A 132 3.15 12.19 5.38
N ALA A 133 3.59 13.41 5.68
CA ALA A 133 3.08 14.19 6.80
C ALA A 133 1.56 14.44 6.64
N ALA A 134 1.13 14.89 5.46
CA ALA A 134 -0.29 15.11 5.18
C ALA A 134 -1.15 13.84 5.23
N ALA A 135 -0.57 12.67 4.93
CA ALA A 135 -1.26 11.38 5.09
C ALA A 135 -1.36 10.98 6.58
N ALA A 136 -0.31 11.23 7.37
CA ALA A 136 -0.32 10.99 8.81
C ALA A 136 -1.35 11.89 9.53
N ASP A 137 -1.42 13.18 9.17
CA ASP A 137 -2.38 14.14 9.75
C ASP A 137 -3.85 13.77 9.48
N ARG A 138 -4.13 13.04 8.40
CA ARG A 138 -5.48 12.55 8.08
C ARG A 138 -5.82 11.21 8.72
N ALA A 139 -4.79 10.45 9.11
CA ALA A 139 -4.95 9.18 9.80
C ALA A 139 -5.07 9.35 11.32
N ALA A 140 -4.73 10.53 11.85
CA ALA A 140 -4.84 10.93 13.26
C ALA A 140 -6.23 11.49 13.58
#